data_AF-A0A944QD06-F1
#
_entry.id   AF-A0A944QD06-F1
#
_cell.length_a   1.000
_cell.length_b   1.000
_cell.length_c   1.000
_cell.angle_alpha   90.00
_cell.angle_beta   90.00
_cell.angle_gamma   90.00
#
_symmetry.space_group_name_H-M   'P 1'
#
loop_
_entity.id
_entity.type
_entity.pdbx_description
1 polymer ?
#
loop_
_entity_poly.entity_id
_entity_poly.type
_entity_poly.pdbx_seq_one_letter_code
_entity_poly.pdbx_strand_id
1 'polypeptide(L)'
;MQPPAGSPEGRGASICAYTAVIGDITVPVATLSSLNLSGASDELANIKRTCDDDSQLGPAATRIDADWAQSRGWSGWTTTIDTSQQAILCTDDHYFSASLSDVPGSTKDDALNTILAAID
;
A
#
# COMPACT_ATOMS: atom_id res chain seq x y z
N MET A 1 5.43 -34.78 -13.99
CA MET A 1 6.68 -33.98 -13.97
C MET A 1 6.57 -33.03 -12.81
N GLN A 2 7.47 -33.14 -11.84
CA GLN A 2 7.53 -32.32 -10.64
C GLN A 2 8.36 -31.07 -10.95
N PRO A 3 7.90 -29.84 -10.63
CA PRO A 3 8.73 -28.66 -10.85
C PRO A 3 9.97 -28.71 -9.95
N PRO A 4 11.11 -28.15 -10.39
CA PRO A 4 12.37 -28.27 -9.70
C PRO A 4 12.32 -27.64 -8.30
N ALA A 5 12.92 -28.34 -7.34
CA ALA A 5 13.21 -27.83 -6.01
C ALA A 5 14.21 -26.68 -6.13
N GLY A 6 13.71 -25.47 -6.03
CA GLY A 6 14.47 -24.25 -6.23
C GLY A 6 13.58 -23.11 -6.69
N SER A 7 12.42 -22.93 -6.07
CA SER A 7 11.80 -21.60 -6.09
C SER A 7 12.74 -20.69 -5.31
N PRO A 8 13.30 -19.61 -5.89
CA PRO A 8 13.71 -18.51 -5.03
C PRO A 8 12.45 -18.13 -4.25
N GLU A 9 12.49 -18.18 -2.93
CA GLU A 9 11.46 -17.58 -2.09
C GLU A 9 11.27 -16.16 -2.62
N GLY A 10 10.14 -15.94 -3.29
CA GLY A 10 9.88 -14.72 -4.03
C GLY A 10 9.78 -13.59 -3.03
N ARG A 11 10.87 -12.86 -2.83
CA ARG A 11 10.91 -11.53 -2.20
C ARG A 11 10.27 -10.50 -3.13
N GLY A 12 9.03 -10.76 -3.55
CA GLY A 12 8.30 -9.96 -4.51
C GLY A 12 7.15 -9.26 -3.82
N ALA A 13 6.90 -8.00 -4.19
CA ALA A 13 5.67 -7.32 -3.82
C ALA A 13 4.46 -8.18 -4.25
N SER A 14 3.51 -8.39 -3.36
CA SER A 14 2.24 -9.01 -3.71
C SER A 14 1.26 -7.91 -4.08
N ILE A 15 0.68 -7.99 -5.28
CA ILE A 15 -0.25 -6.98 -5.80
C ILE A 15 -1.55 -7.67 -6.20
N CYS A 16 -2.66 -7.15 -5.68
CA CYS A 16 -4.01 -7.51 -6.07
C CYS A 16 -4.65 -6.28 -6.71
N ALA A 17 -5.18 -6.43 -7.92
CA ALA A 17 -5.93 -5.38 -8.61
C ALA A 17 -7.33 -5.88 -8.94
N TYR A 18 -8.33 -5.07 -8.65
CA TYR A 18 -9.72 -5.28 -9.02
C TYR A 18 -10.15 -4.15 -9.94
N THR A 19 -10.72 -4.50 -11.09
CA THR A 19 -11.28 -3.55 -12.05
C THR A 19 -12.76 -3.88 -12.28
N ALA A 20 -13.59 -2.86 -12.46
CA ALA A 20 -15.00 -3.07 -12.81
C ALA A 20 -15.17 -3.77 -14.18
N VAL A 21 -14.17 -3.64 -15.06
CA VAL A 21 -14.09 -4.30 -16.37
C VAL A 21 -12.72 -4.96 -16.51
N ILE A 22 -12.70 -6.27 -16.75
CA ILE A 22 -11.46 -7.03 -16.88
C ILE A 22 -10.64 -6.50 -18.08
N GLY A 23 -9.41 -6.07 -17.82
CA GLY A 23 -8.46 -5.62 -18.84
C GLY A 23 -8.58 -4.14 -19.24
N ASP A 24 -9.46 -3.38 -18.59
CA ASP A 24 -9.57 -1.93 -18.76
C ASP A 24 -9.10 -1.24 -17.47
N ILE A 25 -8.10 -0.37 -17.59
CA ILE A 25 -7.57 0.44 -16.47
C ILE A 25 -8.11 1.87 -16.47
N THR A 26 -9.01 2.20 -17.40
CA THR A 26 -9.71 3.50 -17.48
C THR A 26 -11.05 3.50 -16.75
N VAL A 27 -11.41 2.35 -16.17
CA VAL A 27 -12.61 2.14 -15.33
C VAL A 27 -12.21 2.19 -13.85
N PRO A 28 -13.16 2.24 -12.91
CA PRO A 28 -12.84 2.18 -11.49
C PRO A 28 -11.90 1.01 -11.16
N VAL A 29 -10.73 1.32 -10.58
CA VAL A 29 -9.70 0.35 -10.20
C VAL A 29 -9.41 0.47 -8.71
N ALA A 30 -9.39 -0.67 -8.01
CA ALA A 30 -8.86 -0.80 -6.67
C ALA A 30 -7.61 -1.66 -6.71
N THR A 31 -6.48 -1.13 -6.21
CA THR A 31 -5.23 -1.88 -6.06
C THR A 31 -4.88 -1.98 -4.59
N LEU A 32 -4.43 -3.15 -4.16
CA LEU A 32 -3.82 -3.41 -2.87
C LEU A 32 -2.47 -4.07 -3.11
N SER A 33 -1.42 -3.52 -2.53
CA SER A 33 -0.07 -4.05 -2.62
C SER A 33 0.51 -4.23 -1.22
N SER A 34 1.34 -5.25 -1.07
CA SER A 34 2.17 -5.46 0.12
C SER A 34 3.60 -5.79 -0.28
N LEU A 35 4.54 -5.35 0.55
CA LEU A 35 5.95 -5.65 0.40
C LEU A 35 6.54 -5.99 1.77
N ASN A 36 7.33 -7.04 1.83
CA ASN A 36 8.10 -7.38 3.02
C ASN A 36 9.33 -6.47 3.14
N LEU A 37 9.47 -5.81 4.29
CA LEU A 37 10.54 -4.89 4.65
C LEU A 37 11.75 -5.57 5.32
N SER A 38 11.68 -6.88 5.54
CA SER A 38 12.80 -7.68 6.03
C SER A 38 13.84 -7.89 4.92
N GLY A 39 15.08 -7.51 5.21
CA GLY A 39 16.21 -7.59 4.26
C GLY A 39 16.88 -6.24 3.99
N ALA A 40 17.84 -6.27 3.06
CA ALA A 40 18.62 -5.10 2.66
C ALA A 40 18.60 -4.97 1.13
N SER A 41 17.99 -3.91 0.63
CA SER A 41 18.11 -3.43 -0.75
C SER A 41 17.92 -1.91 -0.77
N ASP A 42 18.48 -1.25 -1.78
CA ASP A 42 18.37 0.21 -1.92
C ASP A 42 16.92 0.66 -2.17
N GLU A 43 16.11 -0.20 -2.80
CA GLU A 43 14.68 0.02 -3.01
C GLU A 43 13.91 0.01 -1.68
N LEU A 44 14.25 -0.92 -0.78
CA LEU A 44 13.68 -0.97 0.58
C LEU A 44 14.06 0.25 1.41
N ALA A 45 15.26 0.82 1.20
CA ALA A 45 15.68 2.04 1.90
C ALA A 45 14.82 3.25 1.52
N ASN A 46 14.42 3.36 0.24
CA ASN A 46 13.52 4.42 -0.19
C ASN A 46 12.11 4.23 0.38
N ILE A 47 11.59 2.99 0.38
CA ILE A 47 10.26 2.68 0.92
C ILE A 47 10.21 2.94 2.44
N LYS A 48 11.24 2.53 3.19
CA LYS A 48 11.37 2.85 4.61
C LYS A 48 11.43 4.35 4.87
N ARG A 49 12.15 5.11 4.02
CA ARG A 49 12.14 6.58 4.11
C ARG A 49 10.74 7.14 3.95
N THR A 50 9.95 6.61 3.01
CA THR A 50 8.56 7.01 2.85
C THR A 50 7.75 6.71 4.13
N CYS A 51 8.01 5.58 4.80
CA CYS A 51 7.38 5.22 6.09
C CYS A 51 7.69 6.20 7.24
N ASP A 52 8.90 6.76 7.25
CA ASP A 52 9.44 7.53 8.38
C ASP A 52 9.36 9.05 8.18
N ASP A 53 9.33 9.52 6.94
CA ASP A 53 9.47 10.93 6.57
C ASP A 53 8.28 11.41 5.72
N ASP A 54 7.41 12.16 6.38
CA ASP A 54 6.22 12.79 5.84
C ASP A 54 6.52 13.83 4.75
N SER A 55 7.76 14.35 4.66
CA SER A 55 8.16 15.26 3.59
C SER A 55 8.37 14.58 2.23
N GLN A 56 8.50 13.25 2.20
CA GLN A 56 8.55 12.45 0.97
C GLN A 56 7.17 12.31 0.32
N LEU A 57 6.13 12.66 1.05
CA LEU A 57 4.76 12.47 0.68
C LEU A 57 4.25 13.81 0.19
N GLY A 58 3.87 13.87 -1.08
CA GLY A 58 3.49 15.11 -1.74
C GLY A 58 2.46 15.93 -0.94
N PRO A 59 2.25 17.21 -1.29
CA PRO A 59 1.61 18.21 -0.43
C PRO A 59 0.17 17.92 0.05
N ALA A 60 -0.49 16.89 -0.48
CA ALA A 60 -1.83 16.45 -0.08
C ALA A 60 -1.84 15.27 0.91
N ALA A 61 -0.67 14.76 1.30
CA ALA A 61 -0.58 13.66 2.23
C ALA A 61 -0.96 14.08 3.65
N THR A 62 -1.69 13.21 4.34
CA THR A 62 -2.11 13.36 5.73
C THR A 62 -1.64 12.15 6.51
N ARG A 63 -0.87 12.39 7.57
CA ARG A 63 -0.41 11.33 8.47
C ARG A 63 -1.59 10.64 9.18
N ILE A 64 -1.46 9.34 9.40
CA ILE A 64 -2.43 8.56 10.19
C ILE A 64 -2.06 8.70 11.67
N ASP A 65 -2.71 9.65 12.35
CA ASP A 65 -2.51 9.91 13.79
C ASP A 65 -3.58 9.24 14.66
N ALA A 66 -3.87 7.96 14.37
CA ALA A 66 -4.88 7.20 15.12
C ALA A 66 -4.25 6.36 16.25
N ASP A 67 -4.92 6.28 17.40
CA ASP A 67 -4.44 5.54 18.60
C ASP A 67 -4.07 4.09 18.30
N TRP A 68 -4.82 3.43 17.41
CA TRP A 68 -4.61 2.04 17.03
C TRP A 68 -3.31 1.83 16.22
N ALA A 69 -2.86 2.85 15.49
CA ALA A 69 -1.62 2.81 14.73
C ALA A 69 -0.44 3.06 15.66
N GLN A 70 -0.55 4.10 16.50
CA GLN A 70 0.48 4.46 17.49
C GLN A 70 0.74 3.33 18.48
N SER A 71 -0.31 2.69 19.01
CA SER A 71 -0.18 1.58 19.96
C SER A 71 0.50 0.35 19.38
N ARG A 72 0.45 0.17 18.05
CA ARG A 72 1.13 -0.91 17.33
C ARG A 72 2.51 -0.52 16.81
N GLY A 73 2.94 0.73 17.01
CA GLY A 73 4.19 1.26 16.45
C GLY A 73 4.14 1.45 14.94
N TRP A 74 2.96 1.51 14.34
CA TRP A 74 2.79 1.63 12.89
C TRP A 74 2.81 3.10 12.47
N SER A 75 3.26 3.35 11.24
CA SER A 75 3.21 4.65 10.59
C SER A 75 2.44 4.55 9.28
N GLY A 76 1.97 5.68 8.77
CA GLY A 76 1.23 5.67 7.51
C GLY A 76 0.59 7.02 7.21
N TRP A 77 0.01 7.10 6.03
CA TRP A 77 -0.63 8.30 5.53
C TRP A 77 -1.70 7.97 4.51
N THR A 78 -2.55 8.95 4.28
CA THR A 78 -3.55 8.96 3.23
C THR A 78 -3.33 10.17 2.34
N THR A 79 -3.61 10.07 1.05
CA THR A 79 -3.47 11.17 0.10
C THR A 79 -4.46 11.04 -1.04
N THR A 80 -4.68 12.15 -1.75
CA THR A 80 -5.42 12.17 -3.00
C THR A 80 -4.49 12.73 -4.08
N ILE A 81 -4.28 11.96 -5.14
CA ILE A 81 -3.48 12.36 -6.31
C ILE A 81 -4.40 12.27 -7.51
N ASP A 82 -4.69 13.41 -8.14
CA ASP A 82 -5.69 13.54 -9.20
C ASP A 82 -7.05 12.96 -8.78
N THR A 83 -7.55 11.94 -9.47
CA THR A 83 -8.80 11.23 -9.12
C THR A 83 -8.57 10.02 -8.20
N SER A 84 -7.31 9.72 -7.86
CA SER A 84 -6.93 8.51 -7.13
C SER A 84 -6.79 8.78 -5.63
N GLN A 85 -7.53 8.00 -4.84
CA GLN A 85 -7.40 7.97 -3.39
C GLN A 85 -6.33 6.95 -3.02
N GLN A 86 -5.40 7.29 -2.15
CA GLN A 86 -4.29 6.41 -1.79
C GLN A 86 -4.08 6.38 -0.29
N ALA A 87 -3.67 5.22 0.20
CA ALA A 87 -3.23 5.02 1.57
C ALA A 87 -1.98 4.17 1.58
N ILE A 88 -1.12 4.43 2.55
CA ILE A 88 0.04 3.62 2.85
C ILE A 88 0.09 3.39 4.36
N LEU A 89 0.41 2.17 4.74
CA LEU A 89 0.59 1.76 6.12
C LEU A 89 1.87 0.92 6.22
N CYS A 90 2.76 1.34 7.10
CA CYS A 90 3.99 0.66 7.41
C CYS A 90 3.92 0.05 8.81
N THR A 91 4.26 -1.22 8.88
CA THR A 91 4.47 -1.99 10.09
C THR A 91 5.97 -2.25 10.25
N ASP A 92 6.37 -2.99 11.30
CA ASP A 92 7.78 -3.30 11.54
C ASP A 92 8.44 -4.07 10.38
N ASP A 93 7.68 -4.93 9.70
CA ASP A 93 8.19 -5.87 8.70
C ASP A 93 7.45 -5.82 7.36
N HIS A 94 6.39 -5.03 7.23
CA HIS A 94 5.63 -4.90 5.99
C HIS A 94 5.27 -3.45 5.67
N TYR A 95 5.30 -3.15 4.37
CA TYR A 95 4.70 -1.99 3.75
C TYR A 95 3.43 -2.43 3.04
N PHE A 96 2.33 -1.71 3.26
CA PHE A 96 1.07 -1.88 2.57
C PHE A 96 0.71 -0.59 1.86
N SER A 97 0.16 -0.69 0.65
CA SER A 97 -0.42 0.45 -0.05
C SER A 97 -1.70 0.06 -0.73
N ALA A 98 -2.69 0.94 -0.71
CA ALA A 98 -3.90 0.80 -1.48
C ALA A 98 -4.15 2.05 -2.32
N SER A 99 -4.73 1.86 -3.51
CA SER A 99 -5.18 2.95 -4.36
C SER A 99 -6.56 2.67 -4.94
N LEU A 100 -7.43 3.67 -4.92
CA LEU A 100 -8.75 3.66 -5.53
C LEU A 100 -8.79 4.74 -6.62
N SER A 101 -8.74 4.33 -7.87
CA SER A 101 -8.71 5.23 -9.05
C SER A 101 -10.07 5.22 -9.72
N ASP A 102 -10.60 6.41 -10.01
CA ASP A 102 -11.87 6.63 -10.70
C ASP A 102 -13.09 5.93 -10.05
N VAL A 103 -13.00 5.58 -8.76
CA VAL A 103 -14.10 5.02 -7.96
C VAL A 103 -15.01 6.15 -7.47
N PRO A 104 -16.25 6.30 -7.98
CA PRO A 104 -17.11 7.43 -7.62
C PRO A 104 -17.44 7.46 -6.12
N GLY A 105 -17.24 8.61 -5.49
CA GLY A 105 -17.53 8.83 -4.07
C GLY A 105 -16.52 8.20 -3.11
N SER A 106 -15.45 7.57 -3.60
CA SER A 106 -14.38 7.06 -2.73
C SER A 106 -13.59 8.18 -2.08
N THR A 107 -13.05 7.86 -0.91
CA THR A 107 -12.20 8.73 -0.11
C THR A 107 -10.85 8.07 0.16
N LYS A 108 -9.88 8.86 0.59
CA LYS A 108 -8.58 8.35 1.05
C LYS A 108 -8.69 7.43 2.29
N ASP A 109 -9.75 7.59 3.08
CA ASP A 109 -10.04 6.71 4.21
C ASP A 109 -10.55 5.33 3.74
N ASP A 110 -11.26 5.26 2.60
CA ASP A 110 -11.65 3.98 1.99
C ASP A 110 -10.43 3.20 1.49
N ALA A 111 -9.41 3.89 0.97
CA ALA A 111 -8.14 3.27 0.63
C ALA A 111 -7.45 2.71 1.89
N LEU A 112 -7.45 3.45 3.00
CA LEU A 112 -6.92 2.95 4.27
C LEU A 112 -7.69 1.73 4.78
N ASN A 113 -9.02 1.78 4.74
CA ASN A 113 -9.88 0.67 5.14
C ASN A 113 -9.64 -0.59 4.30
N THR A 114 -9.25 -0.44 3.03
CA THR A 114 -8.86 -1.57 2.16
C THR A 114 -7.60 -2.26 2.68
N ILE A 115 -6.61 -1.50 3.16
CA ILE A 115 -5.42 -2.06 3.81
C ILE A 115 -5.80 -2.76 5.11
N LEU A 116 -6.57 -2.07 5.96
CA LEU A 116 -6.98 -2.59 7.28
C LEU A 116 -7.75 -3.91 7.16
N ALA A 117 -8.67 -4.01 6.20
CA ALA A 117 -9.43 -5.24 5.95
C ALA A 117 -8.58 -6.43 5.47
N ALA A 118 -7.35 -6.20 5.00
CA ALA A 118 -6.45 -7.25 4.54
C ALA A 118 -5.43 -7.69 5.60
N ILE A 119 -5.23 -6.92 6.67
CA ILE A 119 -4.23 -7.19 7.71
C ILE A 119 -4.84 -7.56 9.07
N ASP A 120 -6.12 -7.28 9.28
CA ASP A 120 -6.89 -7.67 10.47
C ASP A 120 -7.40 -9.13 10.34
#